data_AF-A0A167L9P2-F1
#
_entry.id   AF-A0A167L9P2-F1
#
_cell.length_a   1.000
_cell.length_b   1.000
_cell.length_c   1.000
_cell.angle_alpha   90.00
_cell.angle_beta   90.00
_cell.angle_gamma   90.00
#
_symmetry.space_group_name_H-M   'P 1'
#
loop_
_entity.id
_entity.type
_entity.pdbx_description
1 polymer ?
#
loop_
_entity_poly.entity_id
_entity_poly.type
_entity_poly.pdbx_seq_one_letter_code
_entity_poly.pdbx_strand_id
1 'polypeptide(L)'
;MGIIILTYTTQDILRTQFDQSPFAQELLSNTKRQSPTKLVVFDFDSTLFLSPGLSPSIWNQLFITNLTSENLLGPGWWRDIRSLKVGDEEELKRTAWEGFWNENIVSNARKAISDPLTMTVVLTGRRFHPFNKVVLPMLESKGLQFDLVGLRPDPIRPDTGAIVDPLRGELVFNCQPSIFTSTMSFKLAFLRNIFSRVPSLCSITMFDDRIGHVKKFSAFVKQLKDERIIKNGNVVYIKGIRPKYNPEWEHNVVQSILDSYNKICREKGLERMKVSLTDVPSGIIIKLTKSTTESLLSSYNDIYQNAISSRRQKHHVWGEQPEYFGNMVILNTRLPASNYTPFGGIGSNVDITVIAYSKPSIEQGMILKVNLKQANEDYYPSHTYILPLWNKPSEQQNLIRAKYNWINLEGPLYLKGKNASIRHNPAYINMRRQEVDIK
;
A
#
# COMPACT_ATOMS: atom_id res chain seq x y z
N MET A 1 30.98 -38.81 6.59
CA MET A 1 29.66 -38.42 7.13
C MET A 1 28.85 -37.78 6.02
N GLY A 2 27.89 -38.51 5.46
CA GLY A 2 27.01 -37.97 4.41
C GLY A 2 26.10 -36.91 5.01
N ILE A 3 26.13 -35.70 4.45
CA ILE A 3 25.16 -34.65 4.77
C ILE A 3 23.81 -35.10 4.19
N ILE A 4 22.93 -35.62 5.03
CA ILE A 4 21.53 -35.87 4.66
C ILE A 4 20.89 -34.50 4.44
N ILE A 5 20.75 -34.08 3.18
CA ILE A 5 19.92 -32.94 2.81
C ILE A 5 18.47 -33.43 2.90
N LEU A 6 17.81 -33.19 4.03
CA LEU A 6 16.37 -33.41 4.15
C LEU A 6 15.65 -32.47 3.17
N THR A 7 15.16 -32.99 2.05
CA THR A 7 14.31 -32.24 1.12
C THR A 7 12.88 -32.23 1.63
N TYR A 8 12.50 -31.19 2.37
CA TYR A 8 11.13 -30.98 2.83
C TYR A 8 10.19 -30.69 1.64
N THR A 9 9.07 -31.39 1.57
CA THR A 9 8.02 -31.05 0.60
C THR A 9 7.26 -29.80 1.05
N THR A 10 6.54 -29.14 0.12
CA THR A 10 5.63 -28.04 0.47
C THR A 10 4.61 -28.46 1.53
N GLN A 11 4.17 -29.72 1.49
CA GLN A 11 3.21 -30.28 2.44
C GLN A 11 3.82 -30.45 3.83
N ASP A 12 5.09 -30.86 3.95
CA ASP A 12 5.78 -30.99 5.24
C ASP A 12 5.95 -29.63 5.92
N ILE A 13 6.21 -28.58 5.14
CA ILE A 13 6.36 -27.21 5.65
C ILE A 13 5.02 -26.69 6.19
N LEU A 14 3.94 -26.87 5.43
CA LEU A 14 2.60 -26.47 5.86
C LEU A 14 2.10 -27.29 7.06
N ARG A 15 2.43 -28.59 7.09
CA ARG A 15 2.21 -29.46 8.25
C ARG A 15 2.92 -28.92 9.47
N THR A 16 4.20 -28.61 9.37
CA THR A 16 5.01 -28.11 10.48
C THR A 16 4.42 -26.80 11.02
N GLN A 17 4.02 -25.89 10.12
CA GLN A 17 3.38 -24.63 10.50
C GLN A 17 2.04 -24.84 11.21
N PHE A 18 1.23 -25.84 10.81
CA PHE A 18 0.01 -26.21 11.52
C PHE A 18 0.31 -26.84 12.88
N ASP A 19 1.21 -27.82 12.92
CA ASP A 19 1.53 -28.60 14.13
C ASP A 19 2.14 -27.69 15.23
N GLN A 20 2.84 -26.61 14.85
CA GLN A 20 3.39 -25.59 15.78
C GLN A 20 2.38 -24.52 16.23
N SER A 21 1.15 -24.55 15.74
CA SER A 21 0.15 -23.52 16.04
C SER A 21 -0.45 -23.65 17.44
N PRO A 22 -0.91 -22.54 18.04
CA PRO A 22 -1.65 -22.59 19.30
C PRO A 22 -2.78 -23.63 19.31
N PHE A 23 -3.54 -23.73 18.20
CA PHE A 23 -4.62 -24.70 18.05
C PHE A 23 -4.15 -26.15 18.10
N ALA A 24 -3.10 -26.50 17.36
CA ALA A 24 -2.57 -27.86 17.35
C ALA A 24 -1.99 -28.23 18.73
N GLN A 25 -1.30 -27.30 19.39
CA GLN A 25 -0.76 -27.50 20.73
C GLN A 25 -1.86 -27.69 21.79
N GLU A 26 -2.98 -26.96 21.65
CA GLU A 26 -4.15 -27.10 22.52
C GLU A 26 -4.85 -28.46 22.34
N LEU A 27 -4.96 -28.94 21.10
CA LEU A 27 -5.48 -30.28 20.81
C LEU A 27 -4.61 -31.39 21.44
N LEU A 28 -3.28 -31.21 21.43
CA LEU A 28 -2.34 -32.17 22.03
C LEU A 28 -2.39 -32.17 23.57
N SER A 29 -2.73 -31.05 24.19
CA SER A 29 -2.76 -30.92 25.66
C SER A 29 -4.03 -31.47 26.31
N ASN A 30 -4.90 -32.18 25.58
CA ASN A 30 -6.16 -32.77 26.04
C ASN A 30 -7.11 -31.76 26.75
N THR A 31 -6.97 -30.48 26.43
CA THR A 31 -7.94 -29.46 26.85
C THR A 31 -9.27 -29.73 26.14
N LYS A 32 -10.40 -29.55 26.84
CA LYS A 32 -11.76 -29.81 26.32
C LYS A 32 -12.20 -28.73 25.30
N ARG A 33 -11.38 -28.43 24.29
CA ARG A 33 -11.77 -27.52 23.22
C ARG A 33 -12.76 -28.22 22.29
N GLN A 34 -13.86 -27.54 21.99
CA GLN A 34 -14.85 -28.04 21.04
C GLN A 34 -14.26 -28.03 19.62
N SER A 35 -14.56 -29.06 18.83
CA SER A 35 -14.11 -29.11 17.43
C SER A 35 -14.78 -28.00 16.62
N PRO A 36 -14.01 -27.10 15.98
CA PRO A 36 -14.58 -25.98 15.25
C PRO A 36 -15.29 -26.46 13.99
N THR A 37 -16.36 -25.75 13.63
CA THR A 37 -17.16 -26.01 12.42
C THR A 37 -17.05 -24.88 11.39
N LYS A 38 -16.51 -23.73 11.80
CA LYS A 38 -16.32 -22.54 10.97
C LYS A 38 -14.85 -22.16 10.92
N LEU A 39 -14.38 -21.71 9.76
CA LEU A 39 -13.06 -21.13 9.57
C LEU A 39 -13.22 -19.65 9.20
N VAL A 40 -12.56 -18.75 9.92
CA VAL A 40 -12.52 -17.33 9.57
C VAL A 40 -11.07 -16.91 9.33
N VAL A 41 -10.82 -16.37 8.14
CA VAL A 41 -9.47 -16.00 7.67
C VAL A 41 -9.41 -14.51 7.43
N PHE A 42 -8.40 -13.86 7.98
CA PHE A 42 -8.12 -12.44 7.77
C PHE A 42 -6.78 -12.28 7.04
N ASP A 43 -6.77 -11.58 5.90
CA ASP A 43 -5.50 -11.05 5.38
C ASP A 43 -4.94 -10.01 6.38
N PHE A 44 -3.62 -9.84 6.37
CA PHE A 44 -2.96 -8.90 7.26
C PHE A 44 -2.88 -7.50 6.63
N ASP A 45 -2.05 -7.34 5.59
CA ASP A 45 -1.74 -6.05 4.99
C ASP A 45 -2.98 -5.41 4.34
N SER A 46 -3.28 -4.17 4.72
CA SER A 46 -4.43 -3.36 4.25
C SER A 46 -5.82 -3.96 4.53
N THR A 47 -5.90 -5.06 5.30
CA THR A 47 -7.15 -5.69 5.75
C THR A 47 -7.32 -5.58 7.26
N LEU A 48 -6.54 -6.34 8.04
CA LEU A 48 -6.53 -6.26 9.50
C LEU A 48 -5.63 -5.11 9.98
N PHE A 49 -4.45 -4.99 9.38
CA PHE A 49 -3.45 -3.96 9.67
C PHE A 49 -3.31 -3.00 8.49
N LEU A 50 -3.31 -1.70 8.76
CA LEU A 50 -3.14 -0.63 7.78
C LEU A 50 -1.65 -0.50 7.42
N SER A 51 -1.12 -1.49 6.72
CA SER A 51 0.29 -1.51 6.31
C SER A 51 0.64 -0.29 5.46
N PRO A 52 1.73 0.43 5.79
CA PRO A 52 2.19 1.54 4.98
C PRO A 52 2.51 1.12 3.55
N GLY A 53 2.17 1.98 2.61
CA GLY A 53 2.55 1.88 1.21
C GLY A 53 3.30 3.12 0.79
N LEU A 54 4.02 3.03 -0.34
CA LEU A 54 4.66 4.19 -0.94
C LEU A 54 3.61 5.10 -1.56
N SER A 55 3.69 6.39 -1.26
CA SER A 55 2.78 7.42 -1.73
C SER A 55 3.15 7.89 -3.14
N PRO A 56 2.19 7.87 -4.09
CA PRO A 56 2.38 8.44 -5.42
C PRO A 56 2.45 9.98 -5.43
N SER A 57 2.30 10.62 -4.26
CA SER A 57 2.55 12.04 -4.05
C SER A 57 4.01 12.41 -3.77
N ILE A 58 4.85 11.40 -3.49
CA ILE A 58 6.27 11.58 -3.17
C ILE A 58 7.15 10.90 -4.23
N TRP A 59 6.78 9.70 -4.69
CA TRP A 59 7.67 8.83 -5.48
C TRP A 59 7.16 8.52 -6.88
N ASN A 60 8.08 8.52 -7.85
CA ASN A 60 7.71 8.27 -9.25
C ASN A 60 7.05 6.89 -9.35
N GLN A 61 6.06 6.71 -10.22
CA GLN A 61 5.46 5.38 -10.38
C GLN A 61 6.48 4.30 -10.78
N LEU A 62 7.47 4.64 -11.61
CA LEU A 62 8.55 3.73 -11.96
C LEU A 62 9.43 3.43 -10.74
N PHE A 63 9.73 4.44 -9.92
CA PHE A 63 10.51 4.27 -8.71
C PHE A 63 9.78 3.44 -7.64
N ILE A 64 8.47 3.66 -7.44
CA ILE A 64 7.60 2.79 -6.62
C ILE A 64 7.67 1.36 -7.14
N THR A 65 7.56 1.16 -8.45
CA THR A 65 7.66 -0.18 -9.05
C THR A 65 9.03 -0.81 -8.76
N ASN A 66 10.10 -0.02 -8.83
CA ASN A 66 11.46 -0.47 -8.57
C ASN A 66 11.70 -0.85 -7.10
N LEU A 67 11.20 -0.07 -6.14
CA LEU A 67 11.30 -0.35 -4.71
C LEU A 67 10.42 -1.51 -4.26
N THR A 68 9.25 -1.67 -4.88
CA THR A 68 8.32 -2.76 -4.55
C THR A 68 8.73 -4.08 -5.18
N SER A 69 9.43 -4.04 -6.32
CA SER A 69 9.97 -5.22 -6.99
C SER A 69 11.07 -5.88 -6.17
N GLU A 70 11.03 -7.20 -6.14
CA GLU A 70 12.08 -8.01 -5.54
C GLU A 70 13.35 -7.92 -6.41
N ASN A 71 14.51 -7.86 -5.77
CA ASN A 71 15.85 -8.00 -6.38
C ASN A 71 16.31 -6.83 -7.26
N LEU A 72 15.66 -5.67 -7.18
CA LEU A 72 16.09 -4.49 -7.93
C LEU A 72 16.86 -3.49 -7.06
N LEU A 73 16.23 -2.97 -6.01
CA LEU A 73 16.82 -2.04 -5.04
C LEU A 73 17.01 -2.64 -3.65
N GLY A 74 16.67 -3.92 -3.49
CA GLY A 74 16.63 -4.61 -2.23
C GLY A 74 15.78 -5.87 -2.31
N PRO A 75 15.33 -6.41 -1.16
CA PRO A 75 14.47 -7.59 -1.15
C PRO A 75 13.06 -7.32 -1.70
N GLY A 76 12.68 -6.06 -1.88
CA GLY A 76 11.35 -5.59 -2.27
C GLY A 76 10.54 -5.09 -1.08
N TRP A 77 9.71 -4.06 -1.26
CA TRP A 77 8.96 -3.39 -0.17
C TRP A 77 8.24 -4.35 0.77
N TRP A 78 7.53 -5.34 0.23
CA TRP A 78 6.74 -6.29 1.02
C TRP A 78 7.59 -7.36 1.75
N ARG A 79 8.89 -7.43 1.45
CA ARG A 79 9.86 -8.33 2.09
C ARG A 79 10.83 -7.61 3.02
N ASP A 80 10.97 -6.31 2.86
CA ASP A 80 11.83 -5.50 3.69
C ASP A 80 11.16 -5.23 5.05
N ILE A 81 11.79 -5.64 6.15
CA ILE A 81 11.27 -5.42 7.51
C ILE A 81 11.02 -3.94 7.79
N ARG A 82 11.78 -3.04 7.16
CA ARG A 82 11.65 -1.60 7.35
C ARG A 82 10.28 -1.07 6.95
N SER A 83 9.56 -1.78 6.07
CA SER A 83 8.18 -1.43 5.69
C SER A 83 7.16 -1.50 6.83
N LEU A 84 7.48 -2.18 7.95
CA LEU A 84 6.66 -2.19 9.16
C LEU A 84 7.32 -1.49 10.36
N LYS A 85 8.52 -0.92 10.20
CA LYS A 85 9.20 -0.15 11.24
C LYS A 85 8.71 1.31 11.23
N VAL A 86 7.47 1.51 11.68
CA VAL A 86 6.72 2.78 11.57
C VAL A 86 6.97 3.79 12.68
N GLY A 87 7.89 3.51 13.61
CA GLY A 87 8.17 4.30 14.79
C GLY A 87 9.06 3.53 15.77
N ASP A 88 9.15 4.04 16.99
CA ASP A 88 9.85 3.36 18.08
C ASP A 88 9.16 2.06 18.47
N GLU A 89 9.91 0.96 18.57
CA GLU A 89 9.33 -0.38 18.75
C GLU A 89 8.66 -0.55 20.11
N GLU A 90 9.24 0.04 21.17
CA GLU A 90 8.72 -0.10 22.53
C GLU A 90 7.46 0.77 22.72
N GLU A 91 7.45 1.98 22.17
CA GLU A 91 6.25 2.80 22.11
C GLU A 91 5.13 2.13 21.31
N LEU A 92 5.44 1.56 20.14
CA LEU A 92 4.47 0.86 19.31
C LEU A 92 3.89 -0.38 19.99
N LYS A 93 4.72 -1.18 20.68
CA LYS A 93 4.24 -2.30 21.50
C LYS A 93 3.32 -1.81 22.62
N ARG A 94 3.70 -0.76 23.34
CA ARG A 94 2.92 -0.18 24.45
C ARG A 94 1.54 0.34 23.99
N THR A 95 1.49 0.95 22.81
CA THR A 95 0.25 1.48 22.21
C THR A 95 -0.48 0.45 21.34
N ALA A 96 0.06 -0.78 21.24
CA ALA A 96 -0.42 -1.81 20.34
C ALA A 96 -0.62 -1.31 18.90
N TRP A 97 0.34 -0.53 18.36
CA TRP A 97 0.28 0.09 17.03
C TRP A 97 -1.03 0.87 16.79
N GLU A 98 -1.43 1.71 17.74
CA GLU A 98 -2.61 2.57 17.61
C GLU A 98 -2.59 3.36 16.29
N GLY A 99 -3.74 3.45 15.63
CA GLY A 99 -3.89 4.13 14.34
C GLY A 99 -3.47 3.30 13.12
N PHE A 100 -2.86 2.13 13.31
CA PHE A 100 -2.52 1.20 12.22
C PHE A 100 -3.43 -0.03 12.14
N TRP A 101 -4.53 -0.09 12.91
CA TRP A 101 -5.49 -1.18 12.81
C TRP A 101 -6.77 -0.75 12.11
N ASN A 102 -7.34 -1.66 11.32
CA ASN A 102 -8.70 -1.51 10.84
C ASN A 102 -9.67 -1.96 11.93
N GLU A 103 -10.09 -1.05 12.82
CA GLU A 103 -10.85 -1.39 14.03
C GLU A 103 -12.18 -2.11 13.74
N ASN A 104 -12.79 -1.86 12.58
CA ASN A 104 -13.98 -2.60 12.16
C ASN A 104 -13.67 -4.09 11.92
N ILE A 105 -12.52 -4.38 11.31
CA ILE A 105 -12.06 -5.75 11.05
C ILE A 105 -11.50 -6.39 12.33
N VAL A 106 -10.83 -5.62 13.19
CA VAL A 106 -10.43 -6.07 14.53
C VAL A 106 -11.65 -6.47 15.36
N SER A 107 -12.75 -5.70 15.31
CA SER A 107 -14.01 -6.07 15.98
C SER A 107 -14.56 -7.41 15.46
N ASN A 108 -14.54 -7.62 14.14
CA ASN A 108 -14.93 -8.89 13.53
C ASN A 108 -14.00 -10.04 13.94
N ALA A 109 -12.69 -9.80 14.00
CA ALA A 109 -11.71 -10.77 14.47
C ALA A 109 -11.96 -11.16 15.92
N ARG A 110 -12.19 -10.20 16.83
CA ARG A 110 -12.50 -10.47 18.24
C ARG A 110 -13.77 -11.31 18.40
N LYS A 111 -14.83 -11.00 17.65
CA LYS A 111 -16.06 -11.81 17.63
C LYS A 111 -15.79 -13.25 17.18
N ALA A 112 -14.99 -13.42 16.13
CA ALA A 112 -14.62 -14.73 15.63
C ALA A 112 -13.76 -15.51 16.64
N ILE A 113 -12.79 -14.85 17.29
CA ILE A 113 -11.92 -15.43 18.32
C ILE A 113 -12.73 -15.89 19.54
N SER A 114 -13.78 -15.14 19.91
CA SER A 114 -14.65 -15.49 21.05
C SER A 114 -15.64 -16.64 20.76
N ASP A 115 -15.84 -17.04 19.51
CA ASP A 115 -16.77 -18.13 19.15
C ASP A 115 -16.04 -19.49 19.25
N PRO A 116 -16.41 -20.36 20.21
CA PRO A 116 -15.73 -21.65 20.41
C PRO A 116 -15.89 -22.62 19.22
N LEU A 117 -16.86 -22.38 18.33
CA LEU A 117 -17.07 -23.16 17.10
C LEU A 117 -16.29 -22.61 15.90
N THR A 118 -15.51 -21.55 16.08
CA THR A 118 -14.77 -20.89 15.01
C THR A 118 -13.26 -21.09 15.21
N MET A 119 -12.60 -21.57 14.16
CA MET A 119 -11.15 -21.50 14.01
C MET A 119 -10.79 -20.20 13.31
N THR A 120 -9.83 -19.46 13.87
CA THR A 120 -9.44 -18.12 13.40
C THR A 120 -8.01 -18.10 12.87
N VAL A 121 -7.82 -17.49 11.70
CA VAL A 121 -6.55 -17.51 11.00
C VAL A 121 -6.18 -16.12 10.50
N VAL A 122 -4.94 -15.70 10.72
CA VAL A 122 -4.32 -14.63 9.94
C VAL A 122 -3.52 -15.28 8.81
N LEU A 123 -3.73 -14.86 7.56
CA LEU A 123 -3.07 -15.44 6.39
C LEU A 123 -2.51 -14.36 5.46
N THR A 124 -1.19 -14.16 5.48
CA THR A 124 -0.51 -13.06 4.80
C THR A 124 0.52 -13.53 3.78
N GLY A 125 0.80 -12.67 2.78
CA GLY A 125 1.91 -12.87 1.85
C GLY A 125 3.28 -12.51 2.41
N ARG A 126 3.34 -11.87 3.59
CA ARG A 126 4.59 -11.59 4.30
C ARG A 126 5.33 -12.90 4.58
N ARG A 127 6.64 -12.89 4.35
CA ARG A 127 7.49 -14.04 4.62
C ARG A 127 7.65 -14.27 6.12
N PHE A 128 7.88 -15.52 6.51
CA PHE A 128 8.09 -15.87 7.91
C PHE A 128 9.29 -15.11 8.48
N HIS A 129 10.44 -15.13 7.82
CA HIS A 129 11.55 -14.24 8.11
C HIS A 129 11.51 -13.03 7.18
N PRO A 130 11.72 -11.82 7.70
CA PRO A 130 11.96 -11.49 9.11
C PRO A 130 10.67 -11.18 9.91
N PHE A 131 9.47 -11.34 9.32
CA PHE A 131 8.24 -10.78 9.87
C PHE A 131 7.63 -11.54 11.05
N ASN A 132 8.02 -12.79 11.32
CA ASN A 132 7.60 -13.52 12.51
C ASN A 132 7.96 -12.77 13.79
N LYS A 133 9.09 -12.04 13.78
CA LYS A 133 9.54 -11.18 14.89
C LYS A 133 8.75 -9.89 15.06
N VAL A 134 7.86 -9.56 14.12
CA VAL A 134 7.13 -8.28 14.11
C VAL A 134 5.62 -8.53 14.12
N VAL A 135 5.10 -9.31 13.16
CA VAL A 135 3.67 -9.59 13.02
C VAL A 135 3.11 -10.32 14.25
N LEU A 136 3.84 -11.28 14.83
CA LEU A 136 3.34 -11.99 16.01
C LEU A 136 3.24 -11.06 17.24
N PRO A 137 4.28 -10.28 17.61
CA PRO A 137 4.16 -9.26 18.67
C PRO A 137 3.08 -8.19 18.41
N MET A 138 2.85 -7.82 17.13
CA MET A 138 1.77 -6.88 16.80
C MET A 138 0.39 -7.45 17.12
N LEU A 139 0.13 -8.71 16.75
CA LEU A 139 -1.13 -9.39 17.06
C LEU A 139 -1.29 -9.56 18.57
N GLU A 140 -0.22 -9.96 19.26
CA GLU A 140 -0.19 -10.17 20.72
C GLU A 140 -0.47 -8.87 21.49
N SER A 141 0.25 -7.78 21.18
CA SER A 141 0.03 -6.47 21.82
C SER A 141 -1.39 -5.94 21.62
N LYS A 142 -2.03 -6.26 20.49
CA LYS A 142 -3.44 -5.90 20.21
C LYS A 142 -4.45 -6.82 20.93
N GLY A 143 -3.98 -7.86 21.62
CA GLY A 143 -4.81 -8.86 22.27
C GLY A 143 -5.55 -9.77 21.29
N LEU A 144 -4.99 -9.98 20.09
CA LEU A 144 -5.59 -10.80 19.04
C LEU A 144 -4.92 -12.18 19.01
N GLN A 145 -5.46 -13.09 19.82
CA GLN A 145 -5.02 -14.47 19.90
C GLN A 145 -5.70 -15.33 18.84
N PHE A 146 -5.05 -15.44 17.68
CA PHE A 146 -5.49 -16.31 16.60
C PHE A 146 -5.03 -17.75 16.81
N ASP A 147 -5.83 -18.70 16.33
CA ASP A 147 -5.52 -20.13 16.38
C ASP A 147 -4.30 -20.51 15.56
N LEU A 148 -4.08 -19.78 14.47
CA LEU A 148 -3.01 -20.02 13.53
C LEU A 148 -2.64 -18.73 12.77
N VAL A 149 -1.34 -18.49 12.60
CA VAL A 149 -0.82 -17.38 11.79
C VAL A 149 -0.01 -17.95 10.61
N GLY A 150 -0.59 -17.87 9.42
CA GLY A 150 0.02 -18.27 8.16
C GLY A 150 0.89 -17.17 7.56
N LEU A 151 2.16 -17.14 7.97
CA LEU A 151 3.22 -16.41 7.24
C LEU A 151 3.73 -17.27 6.09
N ARG A 152 4.06 -16.65 4.95
CA ARG A 152 4.62 -17.37 3.80
C ARG A 152 5.98 -17.95 4.18
N PRO A 153 6.22 -19.26 4.08
CA PRO A 153 7.48 -19.84 4.54
C PRO A 153 8.65 -19.37 3.67
N ASP A 154 9.80 -19.19 4.33
CA ASP A 154 11.06 -18.94 3.64
C ASP A 154 11.62 -20.21 3.03
N PRO A 155 12.47 -20.08 2.01
CA PRO A 155 13.39 -21.14 1.63
C PRO A 155 14.17 -21.68 2.84
N ILE A 156 14.68 -22.91 2.73
CA ILE A 156 15.26 -23.69 3.85
C ILE A 156 16.37 -22.93 4.62
N ARG A 157 17.01 -21.93 4.02
CA ARG A 157 17.84 -20.96 4.77
C ARG A 157 17.36 -19.53 4.51
N PRO A 158 17.28 -18.69 5.55
CA PRO A 158 17.02 -17.28 5.35
C PRO A 158 18.12 -16.66 4.49
N ASP A 159 17.74 -15.81 3.53
CA ASP A 159 18.68 -15.14 2.65
C ASP A 159 19.59 -14.20 3.46
N THR A 160 20.87 -14.55 3.59
CA THR A 160 21.87 -13.73 4.29
C THR A 160 22.59 -12.81 3.30
N GLY A 161 22.02 -11.64 3.06
CA GLY A 161 22.61 -10.59 2.23
C GLY A 161 22.35 -10.75 0.72
N ALA A 162 23.03 -9.92 -0.06
CA ALA A 162 22.95 -9.92 -1.52
C ALA A 162 24.20 -10.55 -2.14
N ILE A 163 24.02 -11.30 -3.22
CA ILE A 163 25.09 -11.84 -4.06
C ILE A 163 25.16 -11.07 -5.37
N VAL A 164 26.29 -11.19 -6.08
CA VAL A 164 26.40 -10.71 -7.46
C VAL A 164 26.01 -11.86 -8.38
N ASP A 165 25.02 -11.64 -9.25
CA ASP A 165 24.69 -12.55 -10.34
C ASP A 165 25.89 -12.66 -11.29
N PRO A 166 26.51 -13.83 -11.45
CA PRO A 166 27.70 -13.98 -12.29
C PRO A 166 27.42 -13.77 -13.78
N LEU A 167 26.18 -13.93 -14.24
CA LEU A 167 25.79 -13.75 -15.64
C LEU A 167 25.39 -12.31 -15.94
N ARG A 168 24.72 -11.64 -15.00
CA ARG A 168 24.17 -10.29 -15.21
C ARG A 168 25.07 -9.19 -14.64
N GLY A 169 25.97 -9.53 -13.71
CA GLY A 169 26.79 -8.57 -12.98
C GLY A 169 25.94 -7.64 -12.10
N GLU A 170 24.75 -8.07 -11.69
CA GLU A 170 23.80 -7.30 -10.88
C GLU A 170 23.63 -7.90 -9.48
N LEU A 171 23.18 -7.08 -8.52
CA LEU A 171 22.87 -7.58 -7.17
C LEU A 171 21.59 -8.40 -7.18
N VAL A 172 21.67 -9.61 -6.64
CA VAL A 172 20.52 -10.48 -6.38
C VAL A 172 20.28 -10.51 -4.89
N PHE A 173 19.13 -9.97 -4.51
CA PHE A 173 18.53 -10.20 -3.20
C PHE A 173 17.71 -11.50 -3.28
N ASN A 174 17.29 -12.08 -2.16
CA ASN A 174 16.47 -13.30 -2.17
C ASN A 174 17.07 -14.46 -3.01
N CYS A 175 18.31 -14.87 -2.72
CA CYS A 175 19.09 -15.80 -3.53
C CYS A 175 18.45 -17.20 -3.64
N GLN A 176 17.61 -17.57 -2.67
CA GLN A 176 16.95 -18.86 -2.69
C GLN A 176 15.57 -18.83 -3.38
N PRO A 177 15.25 -19.86 -4.19
CA PRO A 177 13.97 -19.95 -4.87
C PRO A 177 12.84 -20.03 -3.84
N SER A 178 11.76 -19.27 -4.08
CA SER A 178 10.58 -19.33 -3.22
C SER A 178 9.97 -20.73 -3.26
N ILE A 179 9.62 -21.29 -2.08
CA ILE A 179 8.93 -22.59 -1.98
C ILE A 179 7.63 -22.61 -2.79
N PHE A 180 6.91 -21.50 -2.79
CA PHE A 180 5.68 -21.31 -3.55
C PHE A 180 5.90 -20.32 -4.67
N THR A 181 5.33 -20.60 -5.85
CA THR A 181 5.45 -19.76 -7.05
C THR A 181 4.81 -18.38 -6.87
N SER A 182 3.74 -18.29 -6.08
CA SER A 182 3.06 -17.03 -5.79
C SER A 182 2.51 -16.98 -4.37
N THR A 183 2.18 -15.78 -3.89
CA THR A 183 1.44 -15.61 -2.62
C THR A 183 0.11 -16.34 -2.66
N MET A 184 -0.62 -16.29 -3.77
CA MET A 184 -1.90 -16.97 -3.89
C MET A 184 -1.75 -18.49 -3.83
N SER A 185 -0.76 -19.08 -4.52
CA SER A 185 -0.55 -20.54 -4.45
C SER A 185 -0.23 -21.00 -3.03
N PHE A 186 0.55 -20.21 -2.27
CA PHE A 186 0.76 -20.45 -0.85
C PHE A 186 -0.57 -20.40 -0.08
N LYS A 187 -1.34 -19.30 -0.19
CA LYS A 187 -2.58 -19.13 0.56
C LYS A 187 -3.57 -20.29 0.30
N LEU A 188 -3.74 -20.71 -0.95
CA LEU A 188 -4.64 -21.81 -1.29
C LEU A 188 -4.16 -23.18 -0.76
N ALA A 189 -2.85 -23.47 -0.88
CA ALA A 189 -2.28 -24.71 -0.35
C ALA A 189 -2.38 -24.76 1.20
N PHE A 190 -2.14 -23.64 1.86
CA PHE A 190 -2.28 -23.48 3.30
C PHE A 190 -3.72 -23.76 3.75
N LEU A 191 -4.73 -23.19 3.09
CA LEU A 191 -6.14 -23.46 3.41
C LEU A 191 -6.53 -24.91 3.17
N ARG A 192 -6.08 -25.54 2.08
CA ARG A 192 -6.30 -26.98 1.84
C ARG A 192 -5.69 -27.84 2.96
N ASN A 193 -4.50 -27.49 3.44
CA ASN A 193 -3.87 -28.17 4.56
C ASN A 193 -4.68 -28.05 5.87
N ILE A 194 -5.35 -26.91 6.11
CA ILE A 194 -6.24 -26.78 7.27
C ILE A 194 -7.44 -27.71 7.16
N PHE A 195 -8.15 -27.71 6.02
CA PHE A 195 -9.34 -28.56 5.84
C PHE A 195 -9.03 -30.06 5.93
N SER A 196 -7.86 -30.50 5.47
CA SER A 196 -7.45 -31.89 5.62
C SER A 196 -7.11 -32.28 7.07
N ARG A 197 -6.73 -31.31 7.91
CA ARG A 197 -6.35 -31.52 9.32
C ARG A 197 -7.48 -31.30 10.30
N VAL A 198 -8.48 -30.53 9.93
CA VAL A 198 -9.65 -30.23 10.78
C VAL A 198 -10.93 -30.58 10.01
N PRO A 199 -11.27 -31.88 9.87
CA PRO A 199 -12.39 -32.33 9.03
C PRO A 199 -13.77 -31.86 9.50
N SER A 200 -13.89 -31.37 10.74
CA SER A 200 -15.13 -30.81 11.29
C SER A 200 -15.50 -29.45 10.67
N LEU A 201 -14.55 -28.76 10.03
CA LEU A 201 -14.81 -27.49 9.36
C LEU A 201 -15.72 -27.69 8.16
N CYS A 202 -16.88 -27.03 8.18
CA CYS A 202 -17.87 -27.09 7.11
C CYS A 202 -18.27 -25.73 6.56
N SER A 203 -17.63 -24.65 7.04
CA SER A 203 -17.84 -23.30 6.52
C SER A 203 -16.59 -22.44 6.57
N ILE A 204 -16.48 -21.48 5.66
CA ILE A 204 -15.36 -20.53 5.60
C ILE A 204 -15.82 -19.10 5.33
N THR A 205 -15.24 -18.13 6.04
CA THR A 205 -15.34 -16.70 5.72
C THR A 205 -13.95 -16.12 5.57
N MET A 206 -13.68 -15.38 4.49
CA MET A 206 -12.36 -14.78 4.24
C MET A 206 -12.48 -13.28 4.02
N PHE A 207 -11.56 -12.51 4.59
CA PHE A 207 -11.44 -11.07 4.40
C PHE A 207 -10.10 -10.76 3.70
N ASP A 208 -10.13 -10.07 2.55
CA ASP A 208 -8.92 -9.65 1.82
C ASP A 208 -9.19 -8.32 1.08
N ASP A 209 -8.16 -7.48 0.96
CA ASP A 209 -8.25 -6.15 0.37
C ASP A 209 -8.05 -6.14 -1.15
N ARG A 210 -7.52 -7.22 -1.71
CA ARG A 210 -7.17 -7.28 -3.14
C ARG A 210 -8.29 -7.94 -3.91
N ILE A 211 -8.96 -7.18 -4.78
CA ILE A 211 -10.06 -7.70 -5.62
C ILE A 211 -9.64 -8.93 -6.45
N GLY A 212 -8.39 -8.98 -6.90
CA GLY A 212 -7.82 -10.14 -7.60
C GLY A 212 -7.71 -11.38 -6.71
N HIS A 213 -7.39 -11.21 -5.43
CA HIS A 213 -7.40 -12.30 -4.45
C HIS A 213 -8.82 -12.75 -4.15
N VAL A 214 -9.75 -11.83 -3.90
CA VAL A 214 -11.17 -12.11 -3.64
C VAL A 214 -11.77 -12.98 -4.74
N LYS A 215 -11.49 -12.68 -6.01
CA LYS A 215 -11.94 -13.49 -7.16
C LYS A 215 -11.39 -14.92 -7.11
N LYS A 216 -10.09 -15.08 -6.87
CA LYS A 216 -9.45 -16.41 -6.79
C LYS A 216 -9.92 -17.22 -5.59
N PHE A 217 -10.11 -16.57 -4.45
CA PHE A 217 -10.69 -17.18 -3.26
C PHE A 217 -12.14 -17.59 -3.46
N SER A 218 -12.94 -16.79 -4.17
CA SER A 218 -14.32 -17.15 -4.50
C SER A 218 -14.37 -18.41 -5.37
N ALA A 219 -13.48 -18.51 -6.35
CA ALA A 219 -13.33 -19.72 -7.17
C ALA A 219 -12.91 -20.93 -6.33
N PHE A 220 -11.95 -20.75 -5.41
CA PHE A 220 -11.52 -21.80 -4.49
C PHE A 220 -12.65 -22.27 -3.55
N VAL A 221 -13.43 -21.34 -2.99
CA VAL A 221 -14.59 -21.68 -2.15
C VAL A 221 -15.63 -22.47 -2.93
N LYS A 222 -15.88 -22.10 -4.20
CA LYS A 222 -16.76 -22.89 -5.07
C LYS A 222 -16.23 -24.31 -5.24
N GLN A 223 -14.93 -24.45 -5.52
CA GLN A 223 -14.29 -25.77 -5.64
C GLN A 223 -14.46 -26.61 -4.36
N LEU A 224 -14.25 -26.03 -3.17
CA LEU A 224 -14.44 -26.76 -1.91
C LEU A 224 -15.90 -27.21 -1.69
N LYS A 225 -16.89 -26.45 -2.17
CA LYS A 225 -18.30 -26.84 -2.15
C LYS A 225 -18.58 -27.99 -3.11
N ASP A 226 -18.04 -27.91 -4.33
CA ASP A 226 -18.19 -28.94 -5.36
C ASP A 226 -17.55 -30.27 -4.90
N GLU A 227 -16.40 -30.19 -4.22
CA GLU A 227 -15.72 -31.32 -3.55
C GLU A 227 -16.42 -31.78 -2.25
N ARG A 228 -17.51 -31.14 -1.84
CA ARG A 228 -18.28 -31.39 -0.60
C ARG A 228 -17.46 -31.29 0.69
N ILE A 229 -16.33 -30.57 0.67
CA ILE A 229 -15.49 -30.29 1.84
C ILE A 229 -16.19 -29.29 2.76
N ILE A 230 -16.87 -28.29 2.18
CA ILE A 230 -17.64 -27.29 2.92
C ILE A 230 -19.07 -27.21 2.43
N LYS A 231 -19.98 -26.82 3.32
CA LYS A 231 -21.38 -26.50 3.01
C LYS A 231 -21.53 -25.03 2.60
N ASN A 232 -20.90 -24.14 3.35
CA ASN A 232 -21.05 -22.69 3.20
C ASN A 232 -19.71 -21.99 3.01
N GLY A 233 -19.70 -20.87 2.31
CA GLY A 233 -18.47 -20.11 2.10
C GLY A 233 -18.75 -18.69 1.62
N ASN A 234 -18.01 -17.74 2.19
CA ASN A 234 -18.12 -16.31 1.89
C ASN A 234 -16.73 -15.67 1.74
N VAL A 235 -16.59 -14.76 0.79
CA VAL A 235 -15.36 -13.98 0.58
C VAL A 235 -15.73 -12.50 0.56
N VAL A 236 -15.26 -11.77 1.57
CA VAL A 236 -15.59 -10.38 1.80
C VAL A 236 -14.44 -9.52 1.31
N TYR A 237 -14.72 -8.71 0.28
CA TYR A 237 -13.81 -7.65 -0.15
C TYR A 237 -13.81 -6.53 0.89
N ILE A 238 -12.64 -6.21 1.41
CA ILE A 238 -12.43 -5.05 2.26
C ILE A 238 -11.80 -3.95 1.41
N LYS A 239 -12.38 -2.76 1.38
CA LYS A 239 -11.72 -1.63 0.75
C LYS A 239 -10.44 -1.33 1.53
N GLY A 240 -9.28 -1.47 0.89
CA GLY A 240 -7.99 -1.20 1.50
C GLY A 240 -7.92 0.24 2.02
N ILE A 241 -7.61 0.37 3.31
CA ILE A 241 -7.38 1.67 3.95
C ILE A 241 -5.88 1.78 4.21
N ARG A 242 -5.30 2.95 3.94
CA ARG A 242 -3.91 3.27 4.26
C ARG A 242 -3.80 3.83 5.68
N PRO A 243 -2.65 3.71 6.35
CA PRO A 243 -2.44 4.39 7.63
C PRO A 243 -2.41 5.91 7.43
N LYS A 244 -2.37 6.67 8.52
CA LYS A 244 -2.17 8.12 8.45
C LYS A 244 -0.91 8.43 7.63
N TYR A 245 -1.02 9.41 6.75
CA TYR A 245 0.09 9.83 5.89
C TYR A 245 1.27 10.32 6.73
N ASN A 246 2.47 9.84 6.40
CA ASN A 246 3.71 10.19 7.09
C ASN A 246 4.87 10.28 6.08
N PRO A 247 5.02 11.42 5.39
CA PRO A 247 6.02 11.59 4.33
C PRO A 247 7.46 11.53 4.85
N GLU A 248 7.70 12.00 6.08
CA GLU A 248 9.03 12.00 6.69
C GLU A 248 9.51 10.57 6.96
N TRP A 249 8.67 9.75 7.60
CA TRP A 249 8.96 8.33 7.80
C TRP A 249 9.24 7.62 6.48
N GLU A 250 8.39 7.86 5.48
CA GLU A 250 8.49 7.21 4.18
C GLU A 250 9.80 7.57 3.47
N HIS A 251 10.19 8.84 3.50
CA HIS A 251 11.48 9.32 2.99
C HIS A 251 12.66 8.67 3.71
N ASN A 252 12.64 8.62 5.04
CA ASN A 252 13.71 8.03 5.84
C ASN A 252 13.87 6.52 5.57
N VAL A 253 12.77 5.78 5.42
CA VAL A 253 12.81 4.36 5.07
C VAL A 253 13.38 4.15 3.67
N VAL A 254 12.93 4.92 2.69
CA VAL A 254 13.44 4.83 1.31
C VAL A 254 14.92 5.16 1.26
N GLN A 255 15.36 6.24 1.92
CA GLN A 255 16.77 6.61 2.01
C GLN A 255 17.60 5.48 2.64
N SER A 256 17.13 4.89 3.75
CA SER A 256 17.80 3.74 4.38
C SER A 256 17.94 2.54 3.45
N ILE A 257 16.91 2.25 2.63
CA ILE A 257 16.97 1.18 1.62
C ILE A 257 18.09 1.46 0.62
N LEU A 258 18.14 2.67 0.07
CA LEU A 258 19.17 3.06 -0.89
C LEU A 258 20.57 3.09 -0.29
N ASP A 259 20.72 3.55 0.95
CA ASP A 259 22.01 3.57 1.65
C ASP A 259 22.54 2.15 1.85
N SER A 260 21.65 1.21 2.19
CA SER A 260 21.99 -0.21 2.33
C SER A 260 22.39 -0.81 0.98
N TYR A 261 21.63 -0.52 -0.08
CA TYR A 261 21.95 -0.95 -1.44
C TYR A 261 23.32 -0.42 -1.89
N ASN A 262 23.55 0.90 -1.74
CA ASN A 262 24.80 1.56 -2.10
C ASN A 262 25.98 1.04 -1.30
N LYS A 263 25.79 0.73 -0.01
CA LYS A 263 26.83 0.09 0.82
C LYS A 263 27.24 -1.25 0.25
N ILE A 264 26.28 -2.10 -0.11
CA ILE A 264 26.54 -3.40 -0.74
C ILE A 264 27.25 -3.20 -2.10
N CYS A 265 26.82 -2.24 -2.91
CA CYS A 265 27.51 -1.92 -4.17
C CYS A 265 29.00 -1.63 -3.94
N ARG A 266 29.35 -0.83 -2.93
CA ARG A 266 30.76 -0.56 -2.58
C ARG A 266 31.50 -1.82 -2.18
N GLU A 267 30.92 -2.60 -1.26
CA GLU A 267 31.51 -3.85 -0.75
C GLU A 267 31.72 -4.91 -1.84
N LYS A 268 30.92 -4.87 -2.91
CA LYS A 268 30.99 -5.79 -4.05
C LYS A 268 31.71 -5.21 -5.27
N GLY A 269 32.29 -4.01 -5.19
CA GLY A 269 32.98 -3.37 -6.32
C GLY A 269 32.06 -2.94 -7.46
N LEU A 270 30.76 -2.77 -7.20
CA LEU A 270 29.72 -2.37 -8.17
C LEU A 270 29.43 -0.86 -8.09
N GLU A 271 30.47 -0.03 -8.01
CA GLU A 271 30.37 1.42 -7.82
C GLU A 271 29.48 2.11 -8.88
N ARG A 272 29.55 1.65 -10.13
CA ARG A 272 28.72 2.10 -11.26
C ARG A 272 27.21 1.87 -11.07
N MET A 273 26.82 1.01 -10.12
CA MET A 273 25.43 0.69 -9.84
C MET A 273 24.84 1.55 -8.71
N LYS A 274 25.64 2.41 -8.07
CA LYS A 274 25.15 3.31 -7.04
C LYS A 274 23.98 4.16 -7.53
N VAL A 275 23.07 4.39 -6.61
CA VAL A 275 21.82 5.10 -6.82
C VAL A 275 21.73 6.29 -5.90
N SER A 276 21.23 7.41 -6.41
CA SER A 276 20.88 8.56 -5.59
C SER A 276 19.46 9.01 -5.89
N LEU A 277 18.86 9.62 -4.89
CA LEU A 277 17.61 10.35 -5.00
C LEU A 277 17.83 11.61 -5.85
N THR A 278 17.08 11.76 -6.93
CA THR A 278 17.14 12.95 -7.81
C THR A 278 15.74 13.38 -8.21
N ASP A 279 15.47 14.68 -8.27
CA ASP A 279 14.19 15.18 -8.76
C ASP A 279 14.04 14.89 -10.26
N VAL A 280 12.97 14.18 -10.64
CA VAL A 280 12.59 14.01 -12.04
C VAL A 280 11.23 14.64 -12.31
N PRO A 281 11.10 15.32 -13.46
CA PRO A 281 9.80 15.67 -13.98
C PRO A 281 8.96 14.41 -14.21
N SER A 282 7.66 14.50 -13.93
CA SER A 282 6.68 13.43 -14.23
C SER A 282 5.53 13.85 -15.08
N GLY A 283 5.39 15.15 -15.23
CA GLY A 283 4.25 15.77 -15.81
C GLY A 283 4.44 17.26 -15.78
N ILE A 284 3.43 17.94 -16.29
CA ILE A 284 3.39 19.38 -16.35
C ILE A 284 2.24 19.83 -15.47
N ILE A 285 2.53 20.79 -14.60
CA ILE A 285 1.57 21.40 -13.69
C ILE A 285 1.58 22.90 -13.86
N ILE A 286 0.54 23.56 -13.35
CA ILE A 286 0.61 24.98 -13.03
C ILE A 286 0.82 25.09 -11.54
N LYS A 287 1.95 25.64 -11.13
CA LYS A 287 2.27 25.89 -9.73
C LYS A 287 1.67 27.23 -9.30
N LEU A 288 0.92 27.21 -8.21
CA LEU A 288 0.33 28.39 -7.61
C LEU A 288 1.28 29.02 -6.59
N THR A 289 1.21 30.33 -6.45
CA THR A 289 1.88 31.06 -5.36
C THR A 289 1.26 30.72 -4.00
N LYS A 290 2.03 30.98 -2.94
CA LYS A 290 1.57 30.79 -1.56
C LYS A 290 0.30 31.60 -1.25
N SER A 291 0.28 32.89 -1.62
CA SER A 291 -0.89 33.78 -1.42
C SER A 291 -2.16 33.26 -2.10
N THR A 292 -2.05 32.71 -3.32
CA THR A 292 -3.19 32.09 -4.00
C THR A 292 -3.64 30.80 -3.34
N THR A 293 -2.68 29.96 -2.91
CA THR A 293 -2.96 28.73 -2.17
C THR A 293 -3.69 29.02 -0.85
N GLU A 294 -3.33 30.09 -0.15
CA GLU A 294 -4.00 30.56 1.08
C GLU A 294 -5.40 31.11 0.79
N SER A 295 -5.56 31.86 -0.30
CA SER A 295 -6.87 32.39 -0.72
C SER A 295 -7.86 31.25 -1.07
N LEU A 296 -7.39 30.22 -1.77
CA LEU A 296 -8.17 29.01 -2.06
C LEU A 296 -8.55 28.27 -0.78
N LEU A 297 -7.60 28.10 0.14
CA LEU A 297 -7.87 27.48 1.42
C LEU A 297 -8.96 28.25 2.17
N SER A 298 -8.84 29.57 2.31
CA SER A 298 -9.85 30.40 2.98
C SER A 298 -11.22 30.33 2.31
N SER A 299 -11.29 30.23 0.98
CA SER A 299 -12.55 30.25 0.24
C SER A 299 -13.32 28.92 0.33
N TYR A 300 -12.60 27.81 0.39
CA TYR A 300 -13.20 26.47 0.28
C TYR A 300 -13.11 25.64 1.57
N ASN A 301 -12.35 26.09 2.58
CA ASN A 301 -12.21 25.34 3.83
C ASN A 301 -13.56 25.13 4.51
N ASP A 302 -14.37 26.17 4.69
CA ASP A 302 -15.64 26.02 5.41
C ASP A 302 -16.62 25.12 4.66
N ILE A 303 -16.66 25.22 3.32
CA ILE A 303 -17.44 24.33 2.45
C ILE A 303 -17.01 22.88 2.68
N TYR A 304 -15.70 22.61 2.69
CA TYR A 304 -15.16 21.28 2.89
C TYR A 304 -15.42 20.76 4.31
N GLN A 305 -15.09 21.55 5.34
CA GLN A 305 -15.23 21.18 6.75
C GLN A 305 -16.69 20.93 7.13
N ASN A 306 -17.63 21.77 6.69
CA ASN A 306 -19.06 21.59 6.97
C ASN A 306 -19.59 20.29 6.36
N ALA A 307 -19.13 19.96 5.15
CA ALA A 307 -19.54 18.74 4.46
C ALA A 307 -18.97 17.46 5.08
N ILE A 308 -17.76 17.50 5.67
CA ILE A 308 -17.15 16.32 6.30
C ILE A 308 -17.47 16.18 7.79
N SER A 309 -17.70 17.28 8.52
CA SER A 309 -17.94 17.24 9.98
C SER A 309 -19.23 16.50 10.33
N SER A 310 -20.30 16.73 9.56
CA SER A 310 -21.57 16.00 9.66
C SER A 310 -21.44 14.50 9.40
N ARG A 311 -20.39 14.08 8.67
CA ARG A 311 -20.11 12.66 8.35
C ARG A 311 -19.12 12.01 9.33
N ARG A 312 -18.15 12.77 9.83
CA ARG A 312 -17.20 12.32 10.86
C ARG A 312 -17.88 11.91 12.17
N GLN A 313 -18.98 12.56 12.54
CA GLN A 313 -19.78 12.15 13.70
C GLN A 313 -20.49 10.79 13.50
N LYS A 314 -20.74 10.37 12.25
CA LYS A 314 -21.47 9.12 11.94
C LYS A 314 -20.55 7.93 11.67
N HIS A 315 -19.30 8.18 11.29
CA HIS A 315 -18.31 7.14 11.02
C HIS A 315 -17.03 7.47 11.77
N HIS A 316 -16.55 6.57 12.61
CA HIS A 316 -15.16 6.67 13.05
C HIS A 316 -14.24 6.62 11.82
N VAL A 317 -13.46 7.67 11.66
CA VAL A 317 -12.64 7.88 10.49
C VAL A 317 -11.23 7.40 10.81
N TRP A 318 -10.94 6.15 10.47
CA TRP A 318 -9.65 5.50 10.68
C TRP A 318 -8.77 5.62 9.43
N GLY A 319 -7.45 5.63 9.63
CA GLY A 319 -6.46 5.65 8.55
C GLY A 319 -6.32 6.98 7.80
N GLU A 320 -5.82 6.92 6.56
CA GLU A 320 -5.48 8.05 5.72
C GLU A 320 -6.68 8.97 5.44
N GLN A 321 -6.46 10.26 5.67
CA GLN A 321 -7.44 11.31 5.43
C GLN A 321 -7.05 12.17 4.24
N PRO A 322 -8.03 12.82 3.57
CA PRO A 322 -7.69 13.83 2.59
C PRO A 322 -6.92 14.98 3.26
N GLU A 323 -5.77 15.31 2.68
CA GLU A 323 -4.93 16.44 3.08
C GLU A 323 -5.01 17.55 2.05
N TYR A 324 -4.65 18.77 2.46
CA TYR A 324 -4.69 19.93 1.59
C TYR A 324 -3.47 19.97 0.65
N PHE A 325 -3.70 19.83 -0.65
CA PHE A 325 -2.70 19.86 -1.72
C PHE A 325 -2.94 21.00 -2.72
N GLY A 326 -3.82 21.97 -2.42
CA GLY A 326 -4.35 23.02 -3.29
C GLY A 326 -3.36 24.06 -3.85
N ASN A 327 -2.17 23.63 -4.28
CA ASN A 327 -1.08 24.45 -4.76
C ASN A 327 -0.74 24.20 -6.24
N MET A 328 -1.45 23.29 -6.92
CA MET A 328 -1.17 22.95 -8.31
C MET A 328 -2.40 22.53 -9.12
N VAL A 329 -2.42 22.95 -10.39
CA VAL A 329 -3.34 22.44 -11.42
C VAL A 329 -2.63 21.34 -12.20
N ILE A 330 -3.30 20.22 -12.42
CA ILE A 330 -2.75 19.10 -13.18
C ILE A 330 -3.04 19.30 -14.66
N LEU A 331 -1.99 19.46 -15.48
CA LEU A 331 -2.13 19.53 -16.94
C LEU A 331 -1.94 18.18 -17.59
N ASN A 332 -0.90 17.47 -17.16
CA ASN A 332 -0.57 16.14 -17.65
C ASN A 332 0.14 15.33 -16.55
N THR A 333 -0.18 14.03 -16.45
CA THR A 333 0.49 13.06 -15.56
C THR A 333 1.57 12.24 -16.24
N ARG A 334 1.88 12.57 -17.49
CA ARG A 334 3.01 12.04 -18.25
C ARG A 334 3.81 13.19 -18.82
N LEU A 335 5.12 13.02 -18.95
CA LEU A 335 5.93 13.96 -19.71
C LEU A 335 5.60 13.83 -21.20
N PRO A 336 5.18 14.92 -21.85
CA PRO A 336 5.06 14.93 -23.30
C PRO A 336 6.44 14.82 -23.96
N ALA A 337 6.48 14.29 -25.19
CA ALA A 337 7.70 14.16 -25.98
C ALA A 337 8.33 15.52 -26.37
N SER A 338 7.54 16.59 -26.30
CA SER A 338 7.97 17.98 -26.46
C SER A 338 7.57 18.79 -25.22
N ASN A 339 8.30 19.87 -24.92
CA ASN A 339 7.91 20.83 -23.87
C ASN A 339 6.70 21.70 -24.28
N TYR A 340 5.95 21.28 -25.30
CA TYR A 340 4.76 21.97 -25.75
C TYR A 340 3.67 21.84 -24.70
N THR A 341 3.16 22.99 -24.25
CA THR A 341 2.01 23.06 -23.37
C THR A 341 0.84 23.70 -24.09
N PRO A 342 -0.42 23.39 -23.73
CA PRO A 342 -1.58 23.93 -24.44
C PRO A 342 -1.70 25.47 -24.40
N PHE A 343 -0.95 26.13 -23.51
CA PHE A 343 -0.91 27.59 -23.33
C PHE A 343 0.54 27.97 -23.02
N GLY A 344 1.21 28.71 -23.91
CA GLY A 344 2.62 29.09 -23.76
C GLY A 344 3.59 27.89 -23.62
N GLY A 345 4.66 28.10 -22.86
CA GLY A 345 5.68 27.08 -22.52
C GLY A 345 6.05 27.09 -21.03
N ILE A 346 6.95 26.18 -20.62
CA ILE A 346 7.47 26.14 -19.24
C ILE A 346 7.94 27.53 -18.79
N GLY A 347 7.52 27.96 -17.61
CA GLY A 347 7.79 29.29 -17.04
C GLY A 347 6.76 30.36 -17.39
N SER A 348 5.85 30.11 -18.33
CA SER A 348 4.79 31.06 -18.68
C SER A 348 3.80 31.26 -17.55
N ASN A 349 3.30 32.49 -17.43
CA ASN A 349 2.24 32.85 -16.49
C ASN A 349 0.86 32.53 -17.08
N VAL A 350 -0.04 32.00 -16.24
CA VAL A 350 -1.35 31.49 -16.67
C VAL A 350 -2.44 32.06 -15.80
N ASP A 351 -3.48 32.62 -16.39
CA ASP A 351 -4.69 32.99 -15.68
C ASP A 351 -5.55 31.74 -15.45
N ILE A 352 -6.03 31.58 -14.22
CA ILE A 352 -6.87 30.43 -13.82
C ILE A 352 -8.23 30.96 -13.41
N THR A 353 -9.28 30.38 -13.96
CA THR A 353 -10.66 30.63 -13.53
C THR A 353 -11.25 29.36 -12.95
N VAL A 354 -11.66 29.39 -11.67
CA VAL A 354 -12.43 28.30 -11.08
C VAL A 354 -13.88 28.44 -11.52
N ILE A 355 -14.44 27.36 -12.08
CA ILE A 355 -15.80 27.36 -12.63
C ILE A 355 -16.75 26.44 -11.86
N ALA A 356 -16.22 25.42 -11.19
CA ALA A 356 -17.00 24.48 -10.39
C ALA A 356 -16.10 23.79 -9.36
N TYR A 357 -16.72 23.15 -8.37
CA TYR A 357 -16.05 22.25 -7.43
C TYR A 357 -16.78 20.92 -7.34
N SER A 358 -16.04 19.85 -7.02
CA SER A 358 -16.66 18.54 -6.79
C SER A 358 -17.33 18.50 -5.42
N LYS A 359 -18.46 17.79 -5.31
CA LYS A 359 -19.10 17.51 -4.00
C LYS A 359 -18.06 16.94 -2.99
N PRO A 360 -17.81 17.61 -1.86
CA PRO A 360 -16.85 17.14 -0.87
C PRO A 360 -17.17 15.75 -0.31
N SER A 361 -16.14 14.93 -0.12
CA SER A 361 -16.27 13.65 0.59
C SER A 361 -14.98 13.24 1.30
N ILE A 362 -15.11 12.42 2.35
CA ILE A 362 -13.97 11.82 3.05
C ILE A 362 -13.20 10.85 2.13
N GLU A 363 -13.88 10.28 1.14
CA GLU A 363 -13.30 9.26 0.27
C GLU A 363 -12.51 9.84 -0.91
N GLN A 364 -13.05 10.87 -1.54
CA GLN A 364 -12.45 11.49 -2.73
C GLN A 364 -11.79 12.84 -2.43
N GLY A 365 -12.07 13.43 -1.28
CA GLY A 365 -11.68 14.80 -0.94
C GLY A 365 -12.54 15.83 -1.66
N MET A 366 -11.90 16.88 -2.17
CA MET A 366 -12.52 17.96 -2.93
C MET A 366 -11.53 18.50 -3.96
N ILE A 367 -11.98 18.61 -5.19
CA ILE A 367 -11.21 19.16 -6.31
C ILE A 367 -12.00 20.30 -6.98
N LEU A 368 -11.27 21.20 -7.62
CA LEU A 368 -11.82 22.27 -8.43
C LEU A 368 -11.71 21.95 -9.91
N LYS A 369 -12.71 22.38 -10.66
CA LYS A 369 -12.69 22.45 -12.12
C LYS A 369 -12.25 23.84 -12.52
N VAL A 370 -11.22 23.93 -13.35
CA VAL A 370 -10.63 25.21 -13.73
C VAL A 370 -10.49 25.35 -15.25
N ASN A 371 -10.66 26.57 -15.73
CA ASN A 371 -10.28 27.00 -17.07
C ASN A 371 -8.96 27.76 -17.00
N LEU A 372 -8.14 27.60 -18.03
CA LEU A 372 -6.80 28.15 -18.09
C LEU A 372 -6.67 28.98 -19.36
N LYS A 373 -5.98 30.12 -19.30
CA LYS A 373 -5.57 30.88 -20.49
C LYS A 373 -4.21 31.51 -20.26
N GLN A 374 -3.46 31.80 -21.32
CA GLN A 374 -2.24 32.59 -21.15
C GLN A 374 -2.61 34.00 -20.68
N ALA A 375 -1.81 34.60 -19.78
CA ALA A 375 -2.15 35.88 -19.16
C ALA A 375 -2.38 37.06 -20.15
N ASN A 376 -1.90 36.92 -21.39
CA ASN A 376 -2.02 37.92 -22.44
C ASN A 376 -3.07 37.56 -23.52
N GLU A 377 -3.83 36.48 -23.31
CA GLU A 377 -4.90 36.06 -24.23
C GLU A 377 -6.26 36.50 -23.73
N ASP A 378 -7.17 36.82 -24.65
CA ASP A 378 -8.53 37.27 -24.32
C ASP A 378 -9.53 36.12 -24.15
N TYR A 379 -9.19 34.90 -24.61
CA TYR A 379 -10.10 33.77 -24.67
C TYR A 379 -9.65 32.58 -23.80
N TYR A 380 -10.61 31.88 -23.20
CA TYR A 380 -10.39 30.60 -22.51
C TYR A 380 -10.71 29.43 -23.45
N PRO A 381 -9.78 28.50 -23.71
CA PRO A 381 -10.07 27.26 -24.43
C PRO A 381 -11.25 26.49 -23.81
N SER A 382 -11.95 25.71 -24.63
CA SER A 382 -13.07 24.87 -24.17
C SER A 382 -12.66 23.72 -23.25
N HIS A 383 -11.35 23.47 -23.10
CA HIS A 383 -10.82 22.40 -22.27
C HIS A 383 -10.72 22.84 -20.81
N THR A 384 -11.10 21.95 -19.89
CA THR A 384 -11.10 22.20 -18.45
C THR A 384 -10.13 21.26 -17.74
N TYR A 385 -9.49 21.75 -16.69
CA TYR A 385 -8.49 21.02 -15.92
C TYR A 385 -8.94 20.84 -14.47
N ILE A 386 -8.20 20.03 -13.71
CA ILE A 386 -8.47 19.80 -12.29
C ILE A 386 -7.37 20.39 -11.40
N LEU A 387 -7.80 20.98 -10.29
CA LEU A 387 -6.96 21.46 -9.20
C LEU A 387 -7.41 20.74 -7.93
N PRO A 388 -6.68 19.70 -7.49
CA PRO A 388 -6.99 19.02 -6.23
C PRO A 388 -6.76 19.94 -5.04
N LEU A 389 -7.80 20.20 -4.26
CA LEU A 389 -7.67 20.96 -3.01
C LEU A 389 -7.42 20.02 -1.85
N TRP A 390 -8.32 19.06 -1.64
CA TRP A 390 -8.16 17.98 -0.67
C TRP A 390 -8.19 16.65 -1.39
N ASN A 391 -7.24 15.77 -1.11
CA ASN A 391 -7.27 14.39 -1.59
C ASN A 391 -6.43 13.49 -0.68
N LYS A 392 -6.75 12.19 -0.68
CA LYS A 392 -5.87 11.20 -0.06
C LYS A 392 -4.58 11.11 -0.89
N PRO A 393 -3.40 11.22 -0.27
CA PRO A 393 -2.11 11.05 -0.95
C PRO A 393 -2.05 9.76 -1.79
N SER A 394 -2.52 8.63 -1.27
CA SER A 394 -2.52 7.34 -1.96
C SER A 394 -3.40 7.29 -3.22
N GLU A 395 -4.38 8.19 -3.33
CA GLU A 395 -5.35 8.22 -4.44
C GLU A 395 -4.99 9.27 -5.51
N GLN A 396 -3.86 9.97 -5.39
CA GLN A 396 -3.54 11.10 -6.26
C GLN A 396 -3.56 10.74 -7.76
N GLN A 397 -3.09 9.55 -8.14
CA GLN A 397 -3.11 9.10 -9.54
C GLN A 397 -4.53 8.79 -10.06
N ASN A 398 -5.45 8.46 -9.17
CA ASN A 398 -6.83 8.11 -9.51
C ASN A 398 -7.70 9.35 -9.71
N LEU A 399 -7.26 10.53 -9.25
CA LEU A 399 -8.03 11.78 -9.35
C LEU A 399 -8.42 12.12 -10.80
N ILE A 400 -7.56 11.86 -11.77
CA ILE A 400 -7.85 12.20 -13.18
C ILE A 400 -8.83 11.23 -13.82
N ARG A 401 -8.87 9.98 -13.33
CA ARG A 401 -9.73 8.92 -13.85
C ARG A 401 -11.09 8.87 -13.18
N ALA A 402 -11.23 9.54 -12.03
CA ALA A 402 -12.44 9.55 -11.26
C ALA A 402 -13.53 10.41 -11.94
N LYS A 403 -14.78 10.01 -11.72
CA LYS A 403 -15.95 10.79 -12.12
C LYS A 403 -16.41 11.64 -10.94
N TYR A 404 -16.73 12.90 -11.21
CA TYR A 404 -17.09 13.88 -10.18
C TYR A 404 -18.47 14.47 -10.44
N ASN A 405 -19.21 14.67 -9.36
CA ASN A 405 -20.44 15.46 -9.36
C ASN A 405 -20.06 16.92 -9.12
N TRP A 406 -20.18 17.73 -10.18
CA TRP A 406 -19.78 19.13 -10.18
C TRP A 406 -20.89 20.03 -9.65
N ILE A 407 -20.52 20.98 -8.81
CA ILE A 407 -21.37 22.07 -8.33
C ILE A 407 -20.81 23.36 -8.94
N ASN A 408 -21.63 24.02 -9.77
CA ASN A 408 -21.26 25.27 -10.40
C ASN A 408 -21.22 26.39 -9.37
N LEU A 409 -20.30 27.33 -9.56
CA LEU A 409 -20.23 28.54 -8.75
C LEU A 409 -21.29 29.56 -9.21
N GLU A 410 -21.81 30.35 -8.29
CA GLU A 410 -22.68 31.50 -8.61
C GLU A 410 -21.92 32.62 -9.35
N GLY A 411 -20.59 32.61 -9.25
CA GLY A 411 -19.69 33.43 -10.06
C GLY A 411 -18.28 32.82 -10.11
N PRO A 412 -17.56 32.97 -11.24
CA PRO A 412 -16.20 32.44 -11.37
C PRO A 412 -15.21 33.11 -10.40
N LEU A 413 -14.35 32.31 -9.77
CA LEU A 413 -13.22 32.83 -8.99
C LEU A 413 -12.00 32.97 -9.91
N TYR A 414 -11.55 34.21 -10.12
CA TYR A 414 -10.43 34.52 -11.00
C TYR A 414 -9.10 34.61 -10.23
N LEU A 415 -8.09 33.88 -10.70
CA LEU A 415 -6.72 33.93 -10.22
C LEU A 415 -5.82 34.43 -11.36
N LYS A 416 -5.30 35.65 -11.23
CA LYS A 416 -4.50 36.31 -12.28
C LYS A 416 -3.06 35.76 -12.35
N GLY A 417 -2.47 35.80 -13.55
CA GLY A 417 -1.30 35.02 -13.95
C GLY A 417 0.01 35.34 -13.26
N LYS A 418 0.15 36.47 -12.56
CA LYS A 418 1.29 36.71 -11.65
C LYS A 418 1.38 35.68 -10.52
N ASN A 419 0.29 34.94 -10.30
CA ASN A 419 0.16 34.01 -9.20
C ASN A 419 0.25 32.54 -9.60
N ALA A 420 0.48 32.23 -10.87
CA ALA A 420 0.41 30.89 -11.40
C ALA A 420 1.35 30.73 -12.61
N SER A 421 2.25 29.75 -12.56
CA SER A 421 3.22 29.52 -13.63
C SER A 421 3.33 28.05 -14.01
N ILE A 422 3.54 27.78 -15.30
CA ILE A 422 3.74 26.43 -15.82
C ILE A 422 5.10 25.91 -15.37
N ARG A 423 5.11 24.73 -14.75
CA ARG A 423 6.33 24.08 -14.27
C ARG A 423 6.28 22.59 -14.60
N HIS A 424 7.47 21.99 -14.69
CA HIS A 424 7.55 20.56 -14.44
C HIS A 424 7.08 20.28 -13.02
N ASN A 425 6.33 19.19 -12.83
CA ASN A 425 5.98 18.73 -11.49
C ASN A 425 7.27 18.24 -10.79
N PRO A 426 7.81 19.01 -9.83
CA PRO A 426 9.06 18.65 -9.15
C PRO A 426 8.67 17.86 -7.92
N ALA A 427 8.41 16.57 -8.06
CA ALA A 427 7.98 15.79 -6.92
C ALA A 427 8.17 14.30 -7.13
N TYR A 428 9.21 13.92 -7.87
CA TYR A 428 9.55 12.53 -7.92
C TYR A 428 11.01 12.34 -7.78
N ILE A 429 11.35 11.76 -6.65
CA ILE A 429 12.67 11.26 -6.47
C ILE A 429 12.79 9.98 -7.31
N ASN A 430 13.65 10.03 -8.33
CA ASN A 430 14.01 8.90 -9.16
C ASN A 430 15.46 8.52 -8.93
N MET A 431 15.76 7.30 -9.33
CA MET A 431 17.08 6.71 -9.33
C MET A 431 17.86 7.18 -10.57
N ARG A 432 19.01 7.83 -10.37
CA ARG A 432 20.05 7.92 -11.41
C ARG A 432 21.16 6.92 -11.07
N ARG A 433 21.52 6.03 -12.00
CA ARG A 433 22.78 5.27 -11.90
C ARG A 433 23.92 6.26 -12.12
N GLN A 434 24.96 6.23 -11.28
CA GLN A 434 26.15 7.03 -11.54
C GLN A 434 26.81 6.55 -12.84
N GLU A 435 26.76 7.38 -13.89
CA GLU A 435 27.65 7.22 -15.05
C GLU A 435 29.07 7.45 -14.54
N VAL A 436 29.85 6.37 -14.47
CA VAL A 436 31.29 6.49 -14.29
C VAL A 436 31.84 6.85 -15.65
N ASP A 437 32.37 8.07 -15.81
CA ASP A 437 33.24 8.40 -16.93
C ASP A 437 34.37 7.38 -16.95
N ILE A 438 34.32 6.45 -17.90
CA ILE A 438 35.44 5.60 -18.23
C ILE A 438 36.42 6.51 -18.97
N LYS A 439 37.40 7.05 -18.23
CA LYS A 439 38.58 7.68 -18.82
C LYS A 439 39.48 6.65 -19.46
#